data_AF-A0A2V9ZH82-F1
#
_entry.id   AF-A0A2V9ZH82-F1
#
_cell.length_a   1.000
_cell.length_b   1.000
_cell.length_c   1.000
_cell.angle_alpha   90.00
_cell.angle_beta   90.00
_cell.angle_gamma   90.00
#
_symmetry.space_group_name_H-M   'P 1'
#
loop_
_entity.id
_entity.type
_entity.pdbx_description
1 polymer ?
#
loop_
_entity_poly.entity_id
_entity_poly.type
_entity_poly.pdbx_seq_one_letter_code
_entity_poly.pdbx_strand_id
1 'polypeptide(L)'
;MTFLRAVWVLAALMIVTPLAQADTTTKMKFTGVNGANNGVYYVSPYTGIMNYGTSSAQTVVLFCDDINNEVSMNQLWNANVTSLASGNFSNTRYGNGSVNLHLGAVNPQTLYEEAAWLVTQFTSHSGDYVSLQYALWDLMTPGAEPTNFANADGTTVAQWLALAAANYVQINPANFMIITNTGTLTYTGQVQEFIVQTPEPATAVLLLIGVVSMFLLIRRSQQQSA
;
A
#
# COMPACT_ATOMS: atom_id res chain seq x y z
N MET A 1 -12.01 5.50 44.14
CA MET A 1 -11.35 4.19 43.89
C MET A 1 -11.72 3.55 42.55
N THR A 2 -12.86 3.89 41.93
CA THR A 2 -13.31 3.34 40.63
C THR A 2 -12.57 3.91 39.42
N PHE A 3 -12.19 5.19 39.44
CA PHE A 3 -11.48 5.85 38.33
C PHE A 3 -10.06 5.30 38.10
N LEU A 4 -9.33 5.00 39.19
CA LEU A 4 -7.98 4.45 39.10
C LEU A 4 -7.97 3.05 38.45
N ARG A 5 -8.98 2.21 38.75
CA ARG A 5 -9.11 0.87 38.15
C ARG A 5 -9.42 0.93 36.65
N ALA A 6 -10.21 1.90 36.19
CA ALA A 6 -10.50 2.09 34.77
C ALA A 6 -9.24 2.50 33.97
N VAL A 7 -8.38 3.34 34.55
CA VAL A 7 -7.10 3.74 33.94
C VAL A 7 -6.13 2.56 33.82
N TRP A 8 -6.07 1.67 34.83
CA TRP A 8 -5.24 0.46 34.76
C TRP A 8 -5.72 -0.55 33.71
N VAL A 9 -7.04 -0.67 33.48
CA VAL A 9 -7.59 -1.51 32.40
C VAL A 9 -7.30 -0.92 31.01
N LEU A 10 -7.39 0.40 30.85
CA LEU A 10 -7.01 1.09 29.61
C LEU A 10 -5.51 0.97 29.31
N ALA A 11 -4.66 1.09 30.32
CA ALA A 11 -3.22 0.89 30.19
C ALA A 11 -2.87 -0.58 29.83
N ALA A 12 -3.60 -1.56 30.38
CA ALA A 12 -3.42 -2.97 30.04
C ALA A 12 -3.90 -3.30 28.61
N LEU A 13 -4.96 -2.66 28.11
CA LEU A 13 -5.41 -2.85 26.72
C LEU A 13 -4.46 -2.20 25.68
N MET A 14 -3.75 -1.13 26.03
CA MET A 14 -2.79 -0.48 25.13
C MET A 14 -1.48 -1.27 24.94
N ILE A 15 -1.21 -2.29 25.76
CA ILE A 15 0.00 -3.13 25.67
C ILE A 15 -0.15 -4.25 24.61
N VAL A 16 -1.35 -4.42 24.03
CA VAL A 16 -1.60 -5.34 22.91
C VAL A 16 -1.62 -4.57 21.59
N THR A 17 -0.56 -3.82 21.30
CA THR A 17 -0.29 -3.37 19.93
C THR A 17 0.35 -4.52 19.16
N PRO A 18 -0.08 -4.82 17.93
CA PRO A 18 0.51 -5.93 17.17
C PRO A 18 2.01 -5.64 16.93
N LEU A 19 2.84 -6.42 17.60
CA LEU A 19 4.24 -6.68 17.27
C LEU A 19 4.31 -7.24 15.85
N ALA A 20 5.15 -6.65 15.00
CA ALA A 20 5.62 -7.16 13.72
C ALA A 20 4.52 -7.77 12.81
N GLN A 21 4.06 -7.01 11.81
CA GLN A 21 3.41 -7.58 10.64
C GLN A 21 4.46 -8.40 9.88
N ALA A 22 4.55 -9.70 10.19
CA ALA A 22 5.30 -10.63 9.37
C ALA A 22 4.65 -10.73 7.99
N ASP A 23 5.44 -11.00 6.95
CA ASP A 23 4.92 -11.23 5.61
C ASP A 23 3.85 -12.34 5.68
N THR A 24 2.62 -12.00 5.28
CA THR A 24 1.50 -12.94 5.27
C THR A 24 1.09 -13.23 3.84
N THR A 25 0.50 -14.41 3.60
CA THR A 25 -0.06 -14.71 2.28
C THR A 25 -1.55 -14.38 2.25
N THR A 26 -2.01 -13.74 1.17
CA THR A 26 -3.43 -13.45 0.92
C THR A 26 -3.86 -13.93 -0.47
N LYS A 27 -5.17 -14.10 -0.66
CA LYS A 27 -5.76 -14.34 -1.99
C LYS A 27 -6.32 -13.04 -2.53
N MET A 28 -5.86 -12.67 -3.72
CA MET A 28 -6.26 -11.44 -4.41
C MET A 28 -7.23 -11.74 -5.56
N LYS A 29 -8.09 -10.77 -5.86
CA LYS A 29 -8.87 -10.71 -7.10
C LYS A 29 -8.69 -9.35 -7.76
N PHE A 30 -8.32 -9.31 -9.04
CA PHE A 30 -8.30 -8.07 -9.81
C PHE A 30 -9.69 -7.75 -10.34
N THR A 31 -10.20 -6.55 -10.08
CA THR A 31 -11.61 -6.21 -10.33
C THR A 31 -11.83 -4.97 -11.19
N GLY A 32 -10.79 -4.22 -11.55
CA GLY A 32 -10.95 -3.14 -12.52
C GLY A 32 -9.82 -2.12 -12.50
N VAL A 33 -9.95 -1.14 -13.40
CA VAL A 33 -9.06 0.00 -13.57
C VAL A 33 -9.88 1.26 -13.31
N ASN A 34 -9.41 2.11 -12.39
CA ASN A 34 -9.98 3.43 -12.10
C ASN A 34 -9.06 4.58 -12.53
N GLY A 35 -7.86 4.27 -13.02
CA GLY A 35 -6.90 5.23 -13.52
C GLY A 35 -7.13 5.61 -14.97
N ALA A 36 -6.11 6.24 -15.57
CA ALA A 36 -6.18 6.73 -16.93
C ALA A 36 -5.91 5.63 -17.97
N ASN A 37 -6.27 5.92 -19.21
CA ASN A 37 -5.80 5.19 -20.38
C ASN A 37 -5.22 6.20 -21.36
N ASN A 38 -3.95 6.05 -21.74
CA ASN A 38 -3.25 6.94 -22.67
C ASN A 38 -3.23 6.43 -24.13
N GLY A 39 -4.00 5.39 -24.44
CA GLY A 39 -4.02 4.69 -25.72
C GLY A 39 -3.02 3.54 -25.82
N VAL A 40 -2.12 3.39 -24.85
CA VAL A 40 -1.11 2.32 -24.79
C VAL A 40 -1.34 1.46 -23.54
N TYR A 41 -1.43 2.12 -22.39
CA TYR A 41 -1.60 1.46 -21.10
C TYR A 41 -2.87 1.94 -20.40
N TYR A 42 -3.53 1.00 -19.75
CA TYR A 42 -4.35 1.31 -18.58
C TYR A 42 -3.39 1.48 -17.41
N VAL A 43 -3.50 2.58 -16.66
CA VAL A 43 -2.58 2.91 -15.56
C VAL A 43 -3.30 3.00 -14.22
N SER A 44 -2.54 2.98 -13.12
CA SER A 44 -3.06 3.13 -11.77
C SER A 44 -3.89 4.42 -11.62
N PRO A 45 -4.86 4.45 -10.68
CA PRO A 45 -5.17 3.41 -9.69
C PRO A 45 -6.00 2.25 -10.26
N TYR A 46 -5.70 1.03 -9.84
CA TYR A 46 -6.56 -0.14 -10.09
C TYR A 46 -7.38 -0.50 -8.86
N THR A 47 -8.35 -1.41 -9.02
CA THR A 47 -9.17 -1.95 -7.94
C THR A 47 -9.01 -3.46 -7.85
N GLY A 48 -8.84 -3.96 -6.63
CA GLY A 48 -8.89 -5.38 -6.35
C GLY A 48 -9.60 -5.71 -5.05
N ILE A 49 -9.74 -7.01 -4.77
CA ILE A 49 -10.23 -7.53 -3.50
C ILE A 49 -9.11 -8.32 -2.84
N MET A 50 -8.70 -7.90 -1.65
CA MET A 50 -7.76 -8.61 -0.78
C MET A 50 -8.52 -9.57 0.14
N ASN A 51 -7.88 -10.67 0.55
CA ASN A 51 -8.51 -11.76 1.32
C ASN A 51 -9.76 -12.33 0.64
N TYR A 52 -9.73 -12.42 -0.70
CA TYR A 52 -10.87 -12.85 -1.51
C TYR A 52 -11.37 -14.24 -1.11
N GLY A 53 -12.69 -14.37 -0.97
CA GLY A 53 -13.34 -15.62 -0.56
C GLY A 53 -13.34 -15.88 0.94
N THR A 54 -12.92 -14.90 1.77
CA THR A 54 -12.97 -14.97 3.23
C THR A 54 -13.96 -13.95 3.80
N SER A 55 -14.30 -14.07 5.08
CA SER A 55 -15.11 -13.08 5.81
C SER A 55 -14.42 -11.73 6.01
N SER A 56 -13.10 -11.66 5.79
CA SER A 56 -12.29 -10.44 5.88
C SER A 56 -11.93 -9.86 4.51
N ALA A 57 -12.68 -10.25 3.47
CA ALA A 57 -12.50 -9.72 2.13
C ALA A 57 -12.78 -8.21 2.10
N GLN A 58 -11.89 -7.46 1.47
CA GLN A 58 -12.00 -6.00 1.39
C GLN A 58 -11.52 -5.47 0.04
N THR A 59 -12.19 -4.43 -0.44
CA THR A 59 -11.75 -3.70 -1.63
C THR A 59 -10.51 -2.90 -1.31
N VAL A 60 -9.50 -3.00 -2.16
CA VAL A 60 -8.25 -2.25 -2.06
C VAL A 60 -7.97 -1.54 -3.37
N VAL A 61 -7.33 -0.37 -3.26
CA VAL A 61 -6.76 0.33 -4.41
C VAL A 61 -5.35 -0.22 -4.63
N LEU A 62 -5.05 -0.59 -5.87
CA LEU A 62 -3.76 -1.16 -6.26
C LEU A 62 -3.02 -0.15 -7.13
N PHE A 63 -1.75 0.11 -6.80
CA PHE A 63 -0.86 0.92 -7.61
C PHE A 63 0.22 0.01 -8.19
N CYS A 64 0.19 -0.18 -9.50
CA CYS A 64 1.10 -1.07 -10.20
C CYS A 64 2.51 -0.49 -10.22
N ASP A 65 3.47 -1.15 -9.59
CA ASP A 65 4.89 -0.79 -9.65
C ASP A 65 5.65 -1.64 -10.67
N ASP A 66 4.95 -2.54 -11.37
CA ASP A 66 5.53 -3.56 -12.22
C ASP A 66 5.03 -3.51 -13.68
N ILE A 67 5.80 -2.85 -14.54
CA ILE A 67 5.50 -2.79 -15.98
C ILE A 67 5.81 -4.09 -16.73
N ASN A 68 6.64 -4.96 -16.17
CA ASN A 68 7.22 -6.13 -16.87
C ASN A 68 6.31 -7.37 -16.85
N ASN A 69 5.20 -7.27 -16.13
CA ASN A 69 4.24 -8.34 -15.93
C ASN A 69 2.83 -7.83 -16.24
N GLU A 70 1.87 -8.75 -16.32
CA GLU A 70 0.49 -8.42 -16.68
C GLU A 70 -0.49 -8.85 -15.60
N VAL A 71 -1.64 -8.18 -15.57
CA VAL A 71 -2.80 -8.60 -14.80
C VAL A 71 -4.03 -8.57 -15.69
N SER A 72 -4.90 -9.55 -15.55
CA SER A 72 -6.13 -9.68 -16.32
C SER A 72 -7.37 -9.46 -15.46
N MET A 73 -8.44 -8.97 -16.09
CA MET A 73 -9.73 -8.78 -15.43
C MET A 73 -10.22 -10.10 -14.79
N ASN A 74 -10.69 -10.02 -13.55
CA ASN A 74 -11.11 -11.17 -12.72
C ASN A 74 -10.02 -12.19 -12.37
N GLN A 75 -8.74 -11.92 -12.67
CA GLN A 75 -7.65 -12.81 -12.30
C GLN A 75 -7.59 -12.99 -10.77
N LEU A 76 -7.41 -14.25 -10.35
CA LEU A 76 -7.19 -14.64 -8.97
C LEU A 76 -5.75 -15.10 -8.80
N TRP A 77 -5.09 -14.66 -7.73
CA TRP A 77 -3.75 -15.14 -7.40
C TRP A 77 -3.53 -15.15 -5.89
N ASN A 78 -2.56 -15.94 -5.44
CA ASN A 78 -2.04 -15.86 -4.08
C ASN A 78 -0.85 -14.89 -4.09
N ALA A 79 -0.80 -14.03 -3.07
CA ALA A 79 0.24 -13.02 -2.94
C ALA A 79 0.87 -13.05 -1.54
N ASN A 80 2.17 -12.79 -1.48
CA ASN A 80 2.83 -12.30 -0.27
C ASN A 80 2.43 -10.85 -0.05
N VAL A 81 2.15 -10.50 1.19
CA VAL A 81 1.86 -9.15 1.68
C VAL A 81 3.06 -8.72 2.50
N THR A 82 3.92 -7.90 1.90
CA THR A 82 5.14 -7.41 2.53
C THR A 82 4.89 -6.01 3.06
N SER A 83 5.05 -5.77 4.36
CA SER A 83 4.94 -4.41 4.90
C SER A 83 6.12 -3.57 4.44
N LEU A 84 5.89 -2.33 4.01
CA LEU A 84 7.00 -1.41 3.71
C LEU A 84 7.82 -1.05 4.96
N ALA A 85 7.27 -1.26 6.16
CA ALA A 85 7.99 -1.10 7.43
C ALA A 85 8.75 -2.37 7.87
N SER A 86 8.76 -3.45 7.08
CA SER A 86 9.33 -4.74 7.50
C SER A 86 10.86 -4.73 7.59
N GLY A 87 11.53 -3.90 6.79
CA GLY A 87 12.98 -3.95 6.57
C GLY A 87 13.46 -5.20 5.82
N ASN A 88 12.54 -6.03 5.30
CA ASN A 88 12.85 -7.23 4.52
C ASN A 88 11.97 -7.28 3.27
N PHE A 89 12.62 -7.25 2.10
CA PHE A 89 11.97 -7.24 0.79
C PHE A 89 12.33 -8.46 -0.06
N SER A 90 12.81 -9.55 0.56
CA SER A 90 13.22 -10.76 -0.18
C SER A 90 12.08 -11.40 -0.99
N ASN A 91 10.83 -11.16 -0.55
CA ASN A 91 9.60 -11.67 -1.15
C ASN A 91 9.00 -10.73 -2.20
N THR A 92 9.61 -9.58 -2.46
CA THR A 92 9.16 -8.62 -3.45
C THR A 92 10.06 -8.64 -4.68
N ARG A 93 9.51 -8.31 -5.85
CA ARG A 93 10.20 -8.43 -7.13
C ARG A 93 11.37 -7.46 -7.23
N TYR A 94 11.16 -6.21 -6.82
CA TYR A 94 12.15 -5.14 -6.90
C TYR A 94 13.04 -5.06 -5.64
N GLY A 95 12.71 -5.81 -4.58
CA GLY A 95 13.58 -5.97 -3.41
C GLY A 95 14.57 -7.13 -3.51
N ASN A 96 14.35 -8.03 -4.47
CA ASN A 96 15.23 -9.16 -4.72
C ASN A 96 16.20 -8.86 -5.87
N GLY A 97 17.43 -8.48 -5.53
CA GLY A 97 18.48 -8.16 -6.51
C GLY A 97 18.91 -9.31 -7.43
N SER A 98 18.48 -10.56 -7.16
CA SER A 98 18.68 -11.68 -8.11
C SER A 98 17.61 -11.73 -9.22
N VAL A 99 16.49 -11.05 -9.02
CA VAL A 99 15.35 -11.01 -9.95
C VAL A 99 15.43 -9.77 -10.83
N ASN A 100 15.72 -8.62 -10.23
CA ASN A 100 15.89 -7.37 -10.96
C ASN A 100 17.36 -6.91 -10.98
N LEU A 101 18.05 -7.32 -12.04
CA LEU A 101 19.47 -7.00 -12.25
C LEU A 101 19.71 -5.54 -12.69
N HIS A 102 18.67 -4.83 -13.12
CA HIS A 102 18.78 -3.47 -13.68
C HIS A 102 18.84 -2.39 -12.61
N LEU A 103 18.44 -2.70 -11.36
CA LEU A 103 18.48 -1.77 -10.23
C LEU A 103 19.85 -1.66 -9.55
N GLY A 104 20.82 -2.50 -9.92
CA GLY A 104 22.17 -2.44 -9.34
C GLY A 104 22.18 -2.59 -7.81
N ALA A 105 22.88 -1.68 -7.12
CA ALA A 105 23.05 -1.69 -5.67
C ALA A 105 22.06 -0.75 -4.92
N VAL A 106 20.93 -0.41 -5.54
CA VAL A 106 19.89 0.43 -4.92
C VAL A 106 19.34 -0.25 -3.66
N ASN A 107 19.15 0.53 -2.59
CA ASN A 107 18.55 0.02 -1.36
C ASN A 107 17.04 -0.22 -1.57
N PRO A 108 16.53 -1.46 -1.40
CA PRO A 108 15.12 -1.76 -1.57
C PRO A 108 14.17 -0.92 -0.71
N GLN A 109 14.56 -0.61 0.53
CA GLN A 109 13.74 0.21 1.42
C GLN A 109 13.51 1.58 0.80
N THR A 110 14.59 2.27 0.41
CA THR A 110 14.51 3.60 -0.20
C THR A 110 13.73 3.56 -1.51
N LEU A 111 13.96 2.55 -2.34
CA LEU A 111 13.25 2.38 -3.61
C LEU A 111 11.72 2.30 -3.41
N TYR A 112 11.27 1.43 -2.50
CA TYR A 112 9.83 1.30 -2.23
C TYR A 112 9.25 2.49 -1.47
N GLU A 113 10.03 3.20 -0.67
CA GLU A 113 9.57 4.45 -0.03
C GLU A 113 9.38 5.58 -1.04
N GLU A 114 10.27 5.73 -2.02
CA GLU A 114 10.12 6.66 -3.14
C GLU A 114 8.88 6.30 -3.98
N ALA A 115 8.69 5.01 -4.26
CA ALA A 115 7.51 4.51 -4.95
C ALA A 115 6.21 4.77 -4.16
N ALA A 116 6.22 4.51 -2.85
CA ALA A 116 5.07 4.78 -1.98
C ALA A 116 4.77 6.28 -1.86
N TRP A 117 5.79 7.13 -1.91
CA TRP A 117 5.58 8.57 -2.00
C TRP A 117 4.87 8.94 -3.31
N LEU A 118 5.29 8.41 -4.47
CA LEU A 118 4.58 8.61 -5.74
C LEU A 118 3.12 8.15 -5.65
N VAL A 119 2.86 7.02 -4.99
CA VAL A 119 1.50 6.50 -4.75
C VAL A 119 0.61 7.52 -4.03
N THR A 120 1.15 8.27 -3.05
CA THR A 120 0.35 9.30 -2.36
C THR A 120 -0.07 10.46 -3.27
N GLN A 121 0.64 10.70 -4.37
CA GLN A 121 0.37 11.82 -5.26
C GLN A 121 -0.82 11.57 -6.19
N PHE A 122 -1.18 10.31 -6.45
CA PHE A 122 -2.32 9.98 -7.31
C PHE A 122 -3.63 10.59 -6.79
N THR A 123 -3.86 10.63 -5.48
CA THR A 123 -5.14 11.16 -4.95
C THR A 123 -5.33 12.66 -5.25
N SER A 124 -4.27 13.46 -5.26
CA SER A 124 -4.35 14.91 -5.47
C SER A 124 -4.02 15.36 -6.90
N HIS A 125 -3.48 14.48 -7.75
CA HIS A 125 -3.03 14.81 -9.11
C HIS A 125 -3.67 13.87 -10.15
N SER A 126 -5.01 13.85 -10.19
CA SER A 126 -5.74 12.94 -11.09
C SER A 126 -5.56 13.25 -12.59
N GLY A 127 -5.12 14.47 -12.94
CA GLY A 127 -4.70 14.83 -14.30
C GLY A 127 -3.38 14.19 -14.73
N ASP A 128 -2.56 13.75 -13.77
CA ASP A 128 -1.19 13.31 -13.95
C ASP A 128 -1.00 11.80 -13.74
N TYR A 129 -2.08 11.01 -13.72
CA TYR A 129 -1.99 9.56 -13.55
C TYR A 129 -0.98 8.86 -14.47
N VAL A 130 -0.87 9.30 -15.73
CA VAL A 130 0.06 8.68 -16.69
C VAL A 130 1.50 9.05 -16.37
N SER A 131 1.81 10.34 -16.11
CA SER A 131 3.17 10.75 -15.76
C SER A 131 3.60 10.20 -14.40
N LEU A 132 2.70 10.11 -13.42
CA LEU A 132 2.95 9.44 -12.14
C LEU A 132 3.18 7.93 -12.30
N GLN A 133 2.37 7.25 -13.13
CA GLN A 133 2.57 5.83 -13.39
C GLN A 133 3.90 5.57 -14.08
N TYR A 134 4.26 6.41 -15.06
CA TYR A 134 5.52 6.29 -15.78
C TYR A 134 6.70 6.55 -14.86
N ALA A 135 6.61 7.52 -13.95
CA ALA A 135 7.62 7.73 -12.91
C ALA A 135 7.73 6.51 -11.97
N LEU A 136 6.60 5.93 -11.57
CA LEU A 136 6.61 4.73 -10.73
C LEU A 136 7.27 3.53 -11.45
N TRP A 137 6.95 3.32 -12.73
CA TRP A 137 7.56 2.25 -13.52
C TRP A 137 9.03 2.50 -13.84
N ASP A 138 9.41 3.73 -14.17
CA ASP A 138 10.81 4.10 -14.47
C ASP A 138 11.67 4.01 -13.19
N LEU A 139 11.11 4.31 -12.03
CA LEU A 139 11.79 4.11 -10.74
C LEU A 139 12.15 2.63 -10.53
N MET A 140 11.21 1.73 -10.80
CA MET A 140 11.38 0.28 -10.61
C MET A 140 12.16 -0.39 -11.75
N THR A 141 12.01 0.13 -12.96
CA THR A 141 12.66 -0.34 -14.19
C THR A 141 13.24 0.87 -14.94
N PRO A 142 14.45 1.32 -14.58
CA PRO A 142 15.06 2.50 -15.19
C PRO A 142 15.13 2.40 -16.72
N GLY A 143 14.59 3.41 -17.40
CA GLY A 143 14.51 3.48 -18.85
C GLY A 143 13.29 2.78 -19.47
N ALA A 144 12.32 2.34 -18.66
CA ALA A 144 11.09 1.74 -19.15
C ALA A 144 10.20 2.74 -19.88
N GLU A 145 10.15 4.00 -19.43
CA GLU A 145 9.26 5.02 -19.97
C GLU A 145 9.97 6.35 -20.27
N PRO A 146 9.44 7.19 -21.17
CA PRO A 146 10.07 8.48 -21.52
C PRO A 146 10.06 9.47 -20.35
N THR A 147 11.25 9.87 -19.88
CA THR A 147 11.39 10.76 -18.72
C THR A 147 10.96 12.21 -18.98
N ASN A 148 10.83 12.61 -20.24
CA ASN A 148 10.36 13.93 -20.67
C ASN A 148 8.83 14.01 -20.84
N PHE A 149 8.11 12.89 -20.70
CA PHE A 149 6.65 12.88 -20.77
C PHE A 149 6.06 13.69 -19.61
N ALA A 150 5.05 14.52 -19.90
CA ALA A 150 4.27 15.26 -18.93
C ALA A 150 2.79 15.20 -19.32
N ASN A 151 1.93 15.21 -18.30
CA ASN A 151 0.48 15.21 -18.46
C ASN A 151 -0.09 16.62 -18.25
N ALA A 152 -1.36 16.73 -17.85
CA ALA A 152 -2.10 17.97 -17.76
C ALA A 152 -1.48 19.02 -16.81
N ASP A 153 -0.86 18.60 -15.71
CA ASP A 153 -0.27 19.54 -14.74
C ASP A 153 1.14 19.99 -15.14
N GLY A 154 1.68 19.46 -16.25
CA GLY A 154 2.98 19.83 -16.81
C GLY A 154 4.18 19.26 -16.05
N THR A 155 3.96 18.48 -14.99
CA THR A 155 5.03 17.80 -14.27
C THR A 155 5.51 16.58 -15.06
N THR A 156 6.79 16.60 -15.42
CA THR A 156 7.44 15.54 -16.16
C THR A 156 7.73 14.32 -15.29
N VAL A 157 7.88 13.15 -15.91
CA VAL A 157 8.35 11.92 -15.25
C VAL A 157 9.66 12.15 -14.48
N ALA A 158 10.64 12.83 -15.08
CA ALA A 158 11.90 13.17 -14.42
C ALA A 158 11.71 14.06 -13.16
N GLN A 159 10.76 15.00 -13.20
CA GLN A 159 10.44 15.84 -12.04
C GLN A 159 9.76 15.03 -10.94
N TRP A 160 8.85 14.11 -11.27
CA TRP A 160 8.22 13.22 -10.29
C TRP A 160 9.25 12.33 -9.59
N LEU A 161 10.20 11.75 -10.34
CA LEU A 161 11.31 10.98 -9.78
C LEU A 161 12.16 11.83 -8.82
N ALA A 162 12.51 13.06 -9.21
CA ALA A 162 13.27 13.97 -8.35
C ALA A 162 12.50 14.35 -7.07
N LEU A 163 11.19 14.55 -7.18
CA LEU A 163 10.33 14.83 -6.02
C LEU A 163 10.23 13.60 -5.10
N ALA A 164 10.13 12.39 -5.65
CA ALA A 164 10.11 11.17 -4.85
C ALA A 164 11.41 11.02 -4.04
N ALA A 165 12.56 11.14 -4.70
CA ALA A 165 13.87 11.08 -4.05
C ALA A 165 14.06 12.15 -2.95
N ALA A 166 13.45 13.32 -3.10
CA ALA A 166 13.54 14.40 -2.11
C ALA A 166 12.56 14.26 -0.93
N ASN A 167 11.42 13.59 -1.12
CA ASN A 167 10.29 13.65 -0.18
C ASN A 167 9.84 12.31 0.37
N TYR A 168 10.43 11.18 -0.03
CA TYR A 168 10.02 9.85 0.44
C TYR A 168 10.01 9.72 1.97
N VAL A 169 10.88 10.42 2.68
CA VAL A 169 10.93 10.45 4.16
C VAL A 169 9.69 11.05 4.83
N GLN A 170 8.79 11.69 4.07
CA GLN A 170 7.56 12.29 4.59
C GLN A 170 6.42 11.26 4.74
N ILE A 171 6.53 10.09 4.09
CA ILE A 171 5.54 9.03 4.26
C ILE A 171 5.77 8.26 5.56
N ASN A 172 4.73 7.60 6.05
CA ASN A 172 4.86 6.56 7.07
C ASN A 172 4.89 5.19 6.37
N PRO A 173 6.03 4.47 6.35
CA PRO A 173 6.13 3.14 5.76
C PRO A 173 5.06 2.15 6.25
N ALA A 174 4.60 2.27 7.49
CA ALA A 174 3.56 1.39 8.03
C ALA A 174 2.19 1.51 7.32
N ASN A 175 1.99 2.60 6.57
CA ASN A 175 0.77 2.84 5.80
C ASN A 175 0.78 2.16 4.43
N PHE A 176 1.81 1.38 4.09
CA PHE A 176 1.94 0.74 2.78
C PHE A 176 2.30 -0.74 2.89
N MET A 177 1.80 -1.50 1.93
CA MET A 177 2.11 -2.91 1.72
C MET A 177 2.41 -3.16 0.24
N ILE A 178 3.29 -4.11 -0.01
CA ILE A 178 3.67 -4.57 -1.35
C ILE A 178 3.06 -5.96 -1.55
N ILE A 179 2.32 -6.10 -2.65
CA ILE A 179 1.56 -7.30 -3.01
C ILE A 179 2.25 -7.97 -4.18
N THR A 180 3.00 -9.02 -3.87
CA THR A 180 3.79 -9.78 -4.84
C THR A 180 3.23 -11.18 -4.95
N ASN A 181 3.14 -11.79 -6.14
CA ASN A 181 2.70 -13.18 -6.22
C ASN A 181 3.59 -14.12 -5.39
N THR A 182 3.01 -15.20 -4.88
CA THR A 182 3.79 -16.24 -4.21
C THR A 182 4.59 -17.07 -5.21
N GLY A 183 5.53 -17.87 -4.69
CA GLY A 183 6.39 -18.77 -5.47
C GLY A 183 7.74 -18.15 -5.83
N THR A 184 8.49 -18.82 -6.70
CA THR A 184 9.78 -18.32 -7.18
C THR A 184 9.56 -17.06 -8.01
N LEU A 185 10.20 -15.96 -7.62
CA LEU A 185 10.12 -14.70 -8.34
C LEU A 185 10.89 -14.76 -9.65
N THR A 186 10.29 -14.21 -10.70
CA THR A 186 10.92 -14.00 -12.02
C THR A 186 10.68 -12.56 -12.46
N TYR A 187 11.54 -12.07 -13.37
CA TYR A 187 11.44 -10.71 -13.87
C TYR A 187 10.17 -10.50 -14.71
N THR A 188 9.82 -11.48 -15.54
CA THR A 188 8.60 -11.48 -16.37
C THR A 188 7.79 -12.77 -16.22
N GLY A 189 6.59 -12.81 -16.81
CA GLY A 189 5.74 -14.01 -16.90
C GLY A 189 4.91 -14.30 -15.65
N GLN A 190 4.76 -13.33 -14.76
CA GLN A 190 4.00 -13.43 -13.52
C GLN A 190 2.87 -12.39 -13.48
N VAL A 191 2.15 -12.35 -12.36
CA VAL A 191 1.19 -11.28 -12.08
C VAL A 191 1.97 -10.03 -11.68
N GLN A 192 1.49 -8.86 -12.12
CA GLN A 192 1.99 -7.57 -11.66
C GLN A 192 2.11 -7.49 -10.13
N GLU A 193 3.16 -6.84 -9.66
CA GLU A 193 3.29 -6.39 -8.28
C GLU A 193 2.54 -5.06 -8.09
N PHE A 194 2.03 -4.87 -6.87
CA PHE A 194 1.25 -3.69 -6.52
C PHE A 194 1.65 -3.14 -5.16
N ILE A 195 1.70 -1.83 -5.05
CA ILE A 195 1.70 -1.11 -3.78
C ILE A 195 0.24 -0.84 -3.40
N VAL A 196 -0.09 -1.08 -2.13
CA VAL A 196 -1.41 -0.90 -1.54
C VAL A 196 -1.27 -0.09 -0.26
N GLN A 197 -2.11 0.92 -0.08
CA GLN A 197 -2.20 1.60 1.20
C GLN A 197 -2.86 0.67 2.23
N THR A 198 -2.26 0.54 3.41
CA THR A 198 -2.75 -0.31 4.48
C THR A 198 -4.20 0.03 4.80
N PRO A 199 -5.16 -0.90 4.60
CA PRO A 199 -6.55 -0.64 4.92
C PRO A 199 -6.68 -0.32 6.41
N GLU A 200 -7.42 0.74 6.75
CA GLU A 200 -7.67 1.06 8.15
C GLU A 200 -8.28 -0.16 8.85
N PRO A 201 -7.65 -0.70 9.90
CA PRO A 201 -8.19 -1.90 10.52
C PRO A 201 -9.53 -1.55 11.18
N ALA A 202 -10.54 -2.39 10.97
CA ALA A 202 -11.86 -2.24 11.57
C ALA A 202 -11.82 -2.15 13.12
N THR A 203 -10.67 -2.50 13.73
CA THR A 203 -10.36 -2.26 15.13
C THR A 203 -10.40 -0.79 15.52
N ALA A 204 -10.09 0.17 14.63
CA ALA A 204 -10.22 1.59 14.91
C ALA A 204 -11.70 1.97 15.10
N VAL A 205 -12.59 1.46 14.24
CA VAL A 205 -14.03 1.63 14.37
C VAL A 205 -14.56 0.95 15.63
N LEU A 206 -14.13 -0.28 15.92
CA LEU A 206 -14.51 -1.00 17.15
C LEU A 206 -13.99 -0.30 18.41
N LEU A 207 -12.79 0.27 18.38
CA LEU A 207 -12.23 1.06 19.47
C LEU A 207 -13.07 2.32 19.71
N LEU A 208 -13.43 3.05 18.64
CA LEU A 208 -14.30 4.21 18.73
C LEU A 208 -15.68 3.84 19.29
N ILE A 209 -16.30 2.76 18.80
CA ILE A 209 -17.56 2.24 19.32
C ILE A 209 -17.43 1.84 20.79
N GLY A 210 -16.33 1.20 21.18
CA GLY A 210 -16.04 0.82 22.56
C GLY A 210 -15.92 2.01 23.49
N VAL A 211 -15.17 3.04 23.09
CA VAL A 211 -15.00 4.28 23.86
C VAL A 211 -16.33 5.02 24.03
N VAL A 212 -17.12 5.14 22.96
CA VAL A 212 -18.45 5.78 23.01
C VAL A 212 -19.40 5.01 23.93
N SER A 213 -19.42 3.68 23.82
CA SER A 213 -20.26 2.82 24.65
C SER A 213 -19.90 2.93 26.13
N MET A 214 -18.61 2.98 26.46
CA MET A 214 -18.15 3.17 27.84
C MET A 214 -18.53 4.54 28.39
N PHE A 215 -18.41 5.60 27.59
CA PHE A 215 -18.83 6.95 27.98
C PHE A 215 -20.33 7.03 28.29
N LEU A 216 -21.18 6.39 27.47
CA LEU A 216 -22.62 6.33 27.71
C LEU A 216 -22.97 5.56 28.98
N LEU A 217 -22.29 4.44 29.28
CA LEU A 217 -22.49 3.67 30.51
C LEU A 217 -22.09 4.47 31.75
N ILE A 218 -20.96 5.19 31.71
CA ILE A 218 -20.51 6.05 32.81
C ILE A 218 -21.52 7.18 33.06
N ARG A 219 -22.03 7.84 32.01
CA ARG A 219 -23.07 8.89 32.16
C ARG A 219 -24.34 8.35 32.79
N ARG A 220 -24.81 7.17 32.38
CA ARG A 220 -26.00 6.54 32.98
C ARG A 220 -25.79 6.21 34.46
N SER A 221 -24.61 5.72 34.84
CA SER A 221 -24.31 5.41 36.25
C SER A 221 -24.28 6.66 37.16
N GLN A 222 -23.82 7.80 36.64
CA GLN A 222 -23.81 9.07 37.37
C GLN A 222 -25.22 9.65 37.54
N GLN A 223 -26.09 9.47 36.56
CA GLN A 223 -27.49 9.92 36.64
C GLN A 223 -28.34 9.09 37.61
N GLN A 224 -28.00 7.83 37.85
CA GLN A 224 -28.71 6.96 38.80
C GLN A 224 -28.24 7.11 40.26
N SER A 225 -27.14 7.84 40.48
CA SER A 225 -26.54 8.06 41.81
C SER A 225 -26.83 9.46 42.38
N ALA A 226 -27.70 10.22 41.72
CA ALA A 226 -28.20 11.54 42.11
C ALA A 226 -29.72 11.45 42.37
#